data_AF-A0A494XRG0-F1
#
_entry.id   AF-A0A494XRG0-F1
#
_cell.length_a   1.000
_cell.length_b   1.000
_cell.length_c   1.000
_cell.angle_alpha   90.00
_cell.angle_beta   90.00
_cell.angle_gamma   90.00
#
_symmetry.space_group_name_H-M   'P 1'
#
loop_
_entity.id
_entity.type
_entity.pdbx_description
1 polymer ?
#
loop_
_entity_poly.entity_id
_entity_poly.type
_entity_poly.pdbx_seq_one_letter_code
_entity_poly.pdbx_strand_id
1 'polypeptide(L)'
;MPAECDMADIRALTTVRAPIDAGGVHTRSLTVSAGQPILDALQDASCHLATALDALWPIALNYKADEESPYPAIISGAIAKALIDSVQAAIEQANREAENE
;
A
#
# COMPACT_ATOMS: atom_id res chain seq x y z
N MET A 1 14.64 5.96 -35.66
CA MET A 1 14.77 6.37 -34.24
C MET A 1 13.86 5.45 -33.47
N PRO A 2 14.38 4.56 -32.60
CA PRO A 2 13.50 3.72 -31.79
C PRO A 2 12.74 4.64 -30.84
N ALA A 3 11.42 4.47 -30.75
CA ALA A 3 10.62 5.14 -29.75
C ALA A 3 11.18 4.75 -28.38
N GLU A 4 11.61 5.73 -27.59
CA GLU A 4 11.79 5.52 -26.15
C GLU A 4 10.45 5.01 -25.63
N CYS A 5 10.41 3.76 -25.16
CA CYS A 5 9.29 3.29 -24.36
C CYS A 5 9.24 4.22 -23.15
N ASP A 6 8.32 5.18 -23.19
CA ASP A 6 8.06 6.11 -22.11
C ASP A 6 7.78 5.26 -20.87
N MET A 7 8.77 5.17 -19.97
CA MET A 7 8.61 4.46 -18.71
C MET A 7 7.47 5.17 -18.01
N ALA A 8 6.33 4.50 -17.85
CA ALA A 8 5.17 5.06 -17.17
C ALA A 8 5.64 5.73 -15.87
N ASP A 9 5.43 7.06 -15.74
CA ASP A 9 5.80 7.82 -14.55
C ASP A 9 4.94 7.34 -13.38
N ILE A 10 5.41 6.29 -12.70
CA ILE A 10 4.73 5.72 -11.54
C ILE A 10 4.98 6.66 -10.37
N ARG A 11 3.89 7.27 -9.93
CA ARG A 11 3.86 8.10 -8.72
C ARG A 11 3.23 7.32 -7.58
N ALA A 12 3.99 7.10 -6.53
CA ALA A 12 3.57 6.31 -5.37
C ALA A 12 3.66 7.12 -4.08
N LEU A 13 2.79 6.80 -3.13
CA LEU A 13 2.82 7.36 -1.79
C LEU A 13 3.88 6.61 -0.96
N THR A 14 4.94 7.31 -0.58
CA THR A 14 6.00 6.78 0.27
C THR A 14 5.95 7.36 1.67
N THR A 15 6.41 6.58 2.65
CA THR A 15 6.50 7.02 4.04
C THR A 15 7.80 7.76 4.31
N VAL A 16 7.67 8.97 4.86
CA VAL A 16 8.78 9.73 5.40
C VAL A 16 8.94 9.34 6.87
N ARG A 17 10.07 8.73 7.20
CA ARG A 17 10.39 8.31 8.56
C ARG A 17 11.08 9.44 9.33
N ALA A 18 10.76 9.59 10.60
CA ALA A 18 11.44 10.51 11.51
C ALA A 18 11.93 9.77 12.77
N PRO A 19 13.11 10.12 13.30
CA PRO A 19 13.65 9.50 14.51
C PRO A 19 12.79 9.83 15.73
N ILE A 20 12.83 8.95 16.73
CA ILE A 20 12.22 9.15 18.04
C ILE A 20 13.35 9.29 19.06
N ASP A 21 13.26 10.28 19.96
CA ASP A 21 14.32 10.63 20.92
C ASP A 21 14.72 9.47 21.86
N ALA A 22 13.82 8.50 22.06
CA ALA A 22 14.06 7.30 22.87
C ALA A 22 14.61 6.08 22.08
N GLY A 23 14.91 6.27 20.79
CA GLY A 23 15.31 5.21 19.86
C GLY A 23 14.14 4.71 19.02
N GLY A 24 14.39 4.55 17.71
CA GLY A 24 13.40 4.08 16.74
C GLY A 24 13.05 5.14 15.69
N VAL A 25 12.15 4.76 14.79
CA VAL A 25 11.62 5.63 13.73
C VAL A 25 10.11 5.50 13.68
N HIS A 26 9.42 6.63 13.51
CA HIS A 26 7.97 6.66 13.25
C HIS A 26 7.70 7.23 11.86
N THR A 27 6.54 6.91 11.30
CA THR A 27 6.05 7.56 10.10
C THR A 27 5.62 8.98 10.45
N ARG A 28 6.32 9.98 9.92
CA ARG A 28 6.01 11.40 10.13
C ARG A 28 4.99 11.92 9.12
N SER A 29 5.14 11.54 7.86
CA SER A 29 4.29 12.02 6.78
C SER A 29 4.31 11.06 5.59
N LEU A 30 3.39 11.28 4.66
CA LEU A 30 3.39 10.65 3.34
C LEU A 30 3.88 11.67 2.31
N THR A 31 4.65 11.23 1.32
CA THR A 31 5.04 12.04 0.16
C THR A 31 4.77 11.28 -1.12
N VAL A 32 4.58 11.99 -2.23
CA VAL A 32 4.51 11.37 -3.55
C VAL A 32 5.91 11.34 -4.14
N SER A 33 6.40 10.14 -4.50
CA SER A 33 7.66 9.96 -5.22
C SER A 33 7.40 9.48 -6.63
N ALA A 34 8.10 10.05 -7.60
CA ALA A 34 8.16 9.56 -8.97
C ALA A 34 9.26 8.50 -9.11
N GLY A 35 9.12 7.61 -10.09
CA GLY A 35 10.15 6.63 -10.46
C GLY A 35 10.31 5.47 -9.48
N GLN A 36 9.35 5.25 -8.58
CA GLN A 36 9.36 4.05 -7.74
C GLN A 36 9.01 2.82 -8.59
N PRO A 37 9.76 1.70 -8.47
CA PRO A 37 9.39 0.46 -9.13
C PRO A 37 7.97 0.03 -8.76
N ILE A 38 7.20 -0.46 -9.75
CA ILE A 38 5.77 -0.75 -9.55
C ILE A 38 5.53 -1.76 -8.43
N LEU A 39 6.40 -2.77 -8.29
CA LEU A 39 6.29 -3.78 -7.24
C LEU A 39 6.52 -3.18 -5.85
N ASP A 40 7.52 -2.33 -5.70
CA ASP A 40 7.78 -1.63 -4.43
C ASP A 40 6.60 -0.73 -4.06
N ALA A 41 6.02 -0.02 -5.04
CA ALA A 41 4.86 0.84 -4.82
C ALA A 41 3.61 0.04 -4.38
N LEU A 42 3.36 -1.11 -5.00
CA LEU A 42 2.27 -2.01 -4.62
C LEU A 42 2.49 -2.61 -3.22
N GLN A 43 3.73 -3.00 -2.91
CA GLN A 43 4.09 -3.55 -1.62
C GLN A 43 3.91 -2.53 -0.48
N ASP A 44 4.33 -1.28 -0.69
CA ASP A 44 4.12 -0.17 0.25
C ASP A 44 2.62 0.10 0.46
N ALA A 45 1.84 0.16 -0.62
CA ALA A 45 0.40 0.39 -0.55
C ALA A 45 -0.32 -0.73 0.23
N SER A 46 0.05 -2.00 -0.02
CA SER A 46 -0.48 -3.14 0.72
C SER A 46 -0.14 -3.07 2.22
N CYS A 47 1.11 -2.68 2.55
CA CYS A 47 1.55 -2.51 3.94
C CYS A 47 0.78 -1.39 4.67
N HIS A 48 0.56 -0.25 4.02
CA HIS A 48 -0.21 0.85 4.60
C HIS A 48 -1.67 0.46 4.84
N LEU A 49 -2.30 -0.26 3.90
CA LEU A 49 -3.67 -0.74 4.07
C LEU A 49 -3.77 -1.77 5.20
N ALA A 50 -2.81 -2.69 5.31
CA ALA A 50 -2.76 -3.62 6.44
C ALA A 50 -2.72 -2.88 7.78
N THR A 51 -1.82 -1.90 7.90
CA THR A 51 -1.68 -1.08 9.11
C THR A 51 -2.97 -0.32 9.44
N ALA A 52 -3.63 0.25 8.43
CA ALA A 52 -4.90 0.94 8.61
C ALA A 52 -6.01 0.00 9.08
N LEU A 53 -6.09 -1.21 8.50
CA LEU A 53 -7.06 -2.23 8.90
C LEU A 53 -6.82 -2.71 10.34
N ASP A 54 -5.56 -2.95 10.71
CA ASP A 54 -5.17 -3.32 12.07
C ASP A 54 -5.55 -2.24 13.10
N ALA A 55 -5.47 -0.96 12.71
CA ALA A 55 -5.88 0.15 13.57
C ALA A 55 -7.40 0.31 13.66
N LEU A 56 -8.13 0.03 12.58
CA LEU A 56 -9.60 0.15 12.53
C LEU A 56 -10.31 -1.03 13.21
N TRP A 57 -9.70 -2.22 13.22
CA TRP A 57 -10.35 -3.42 13.77
C TRP A 57 -10.72 -3.31 15.27
N PRO A 58 -9.83 -2.82 16.16
CA PRO A 58 -10.18 -2.58 17.56
C PRO A 58 -11.29 -1.54 17.74
N ILE A 59 -11.38 -0.55 16.85
CA ILE A 59 -12.44 0.47 16.88
C ILE A 59 -13.78 -0.20 16.56
N ALA A 60 -13.83 -1.06 15.54
CA ALA A 60 -15.02 -1.83 15.20
C ALA A 60 -15.48 -2.77 16.32
N LEU A 61 -14.55 -3.40 17.06
CA LEU A 61 -14.89 -4.28 18.18
C LEU A 61 -15.54 -3.55 19.37
N ASN A 62 -15.26 -2.24 19.52
CA ASN A 62 -15.78 -1.41 20.60
C ASN A 62 -16.87 -0.43 20.14
N TYR A 63 -17.32 -0.57 18.90
CA TYR A 63 -18.32 0.29 18.27
C TYR A 63 -19.63 0.31 19.05
N LYS A 64 -20.19 1.50 19.25
CA LYS A 64 -21.52 1.69 19.83
C LYS A 64 -22.51 2.13 18.76
N ALA A 65 -23.76 1.72 18.91
CA ALA A 65 -24.79 1.93 17.90
C ALA A 65 -25.14 3.42 17.63
N ASP A 66 -24.71 4.33 18.49
CA ASP A 66 -24.88 5.79 18.38
C ASP A 66 -23.71 6.50 17.68
N GLU A 67 -22.66 5.78 17.29
CA GLU A 67 -21.47 6.31 16.59
C GLU A 67 -21.52 6.05 15.08
N GLU A 68 -20.64 6.69 14.31
CA GLU A 68 -20.45 6.35 12.90
C GLU A 68 -19.77 4.98 12.76
N SER A 69 -20.36 4.11 11.96
CA SER A 69 -19.88 2.75 11.77
C SER A 69 -18.51 2.73 11.05
N PRO A 70 -17.48 2.06 11.61
CA PRO A 70 -16.18 1.90 10.96
C PRO A 70 -16.19 0.80 9.89
N TYR A 71 -17.22 -0.04 9.84
CA TYR A 71 -17.29 -1.20 8.94
C TYR A 71 -17.19 -0.86 7.44
N PRO A 72 -17.81 0.21 6.92
CA PRO A 72 -17.62 0.60 5.52
C PRO A 72 -16.15 0.86 5.18
N ALA A 73 -15.43 1.58 6.05
CA ALA A 73 -14.00 1.84 5.85
C ALA A 73 -13.16 0.56 5.91
N ILE A 74 -13.45 -0.34 6.86
CA ILE A 74 -12.79 -1.64 6.98
C ILE A 74 -13.02 -2.50 5.74
N ILE A 75 -14.26 -2.61 5.28
CA ILE A 75 -14.61 -3.42 4.11
C ILE A 75 -13.95 -2.85 2.86
N SER A 76 -14.05 -1.54 2.62
CA SER A 76 -13.39 -0.89 1.49
C SER A 76 -11.88 -1.05 1.53
N GLY A 77 -11.25 -0.90 2.70
CA GLY A 77 -9.82 -1.10 2.88
C GLY A 77 -9.39 -2.55 2.61
N ALA A 78 -10.16 -3.52 3.09
CA ALA A 78 -9.87 -4.94 2.87
C ALA A 78 -9.99 -5.32 1.39
N ILE A 79 -11.00 -4.81 0.68
CA ILE A 79 -11.16 -5.00 -0.76
C ILE A 79 -9.97 -4.37 -1.52
N ALA A 80 -9.63 -3.12 -1.21
CA ALA A 80 -8.51 -2.43 -1.85
C ALA A 80 -7.20 -3.20 -1.65
N LYS A 81 -6.95 -3.71 -0.43
CA LYS A 81 -5.77 -4.52 -0.12
C LYS A 81 -5.75 -5.80 -0.95
N ALA A 82 -6.85 -6.54 -0.99
CA ALA A 82 -6.94 -7.79 -1.74
C ALA A 82 -6.68 -7.59 -3.24
N LEU A 83 -7.16 -6.49 -3.83
CA LEU A 83 -6.89 -6.13 -5.21
C LEU A 83 -5.41 -5.83 -5.45
N ILE A 84 -4.76 -5.08 -4.55
CA ILE A 84 -3.33 -4.78 -4.66
C ILE A 84 -2.49 -6.05 -4.55
N ASP A 85 -2.77 -6.90 -3.55
CA ASP A 85 -2.08 -8.18 -3.36
C ASP A 85 -2.24 -9.08 -4.60
N SER A 86 -3.45 -9.10 -5.20
CA SER A 86 -3.72 -9.86 -6.42
C SER A 86 -2.93 -9.34 -7.63
N VAL A 87 -2.80 -8.01 -7.79
CA VAL A 87 -2.02 -7.42 -8.89
C VAL A 87 -0.54 -7.72 -8.71
N GLN A 88 -0.02 -7.60 -7.48
CA GLN A 88 1.37 -7.92 -7.18
C GLN A 88 1.68 -9.39 -7.53
N ALA A 89 0.84 -10.33 -7.09
CA ALA A 89 1.01 -11.74 -7.39
C ALA A 89 0.98 -12.05 -8.89
N ALA A 90 0.10 -11.37 -9.64
CA ALA A 90 0.00 -11.53 -11.10
C ALA A 90 1.26 -11.02 -11.83
N ILE A 91 1.81 -9.89 -11.41
CA ILE A 91 3.06 -9.34 -11.98
C ILE A 91 4.23 -10.26 -11.67
N GLU A 92 4.35 -10.72 -10.42
CA GLU A 92 5.40 -11.66 -10.03
C GLU A 92 5.32 -12.97 -10.81
N GLN A 93 4.11 -13.48 -11.06
CA GLN A 93 3.90 -14.66 -11.90
C GLN A 93 4.36 -14.41 -13.34
N ALA A 94 3.92 -13.31 -13.96
CA ALA A 94 4.32 -12.96 -15.32
C ALA A 94 5.85 -12.83 -15.46
N ASN A 95 6.52 -12.26 -14.46
CA ASN A 95 7.99 -12.13 -14.47
C ASN A 95 8.69 -13.49 -14.40
N ARG A 96 8.19 -14.41 -13.55
CA ARG A 96 8.72 -15.79 -13.51
C ARG A 96 8.51 -16.53 -14.83
N GLU A 97 7.38 -16.32 -15.49
CA GLU A 97 7.11 -16.95 -16.78
C GLU A 97 8.08 -16.43 -17.86
N ALA A 98 8.34 -15.13 -17.89
CA ALA A 98 9.29 -14.51 -18.83
C ALA A 98 10.75 -14.92 -18.61
N GLU A 99 11.17 -15.24 -17.38
CA GLU A 99 12.53 -15.68 -17.06
C GLU A 99 12.78 -17.18 -17.41
N ASN A 100 11.72 -17.95 -17.66
CA ASN A 100 11.80 -19.38 -17.96
C ASN A 100 11.60 -19.71 -19.45
N GLU A 101 11.44 -18.70 -20.32
CA GLU A 101 11.46 -18.80 -21.79
C GLU A 101 12.87 -18.56 -22.37
#